data_AF-A0A0C2VKD7-F1
#
_entry.id   AF-A0A0C2VKD7-F1
#
_cell.length_a   1.000
_cell.length_b   1.000
_cell.length_c   1.000
_cell.angle_alpha   90.00
_cell.angle_beta   90.00
_cell.angle_gamma   90.00
#
_symmetry.space_group_name_H-M   'P 1'
#
loop_
_entity.id
_entity.type
_entity.pdbx_description
1 polymer ?
#
loop_
_entity_poly.entity_id
_entity_poly.type
_entity_poly.pdbx_seq_one_letter_code
_entity_poly.pdbx_strand_id
1 'polypeptide(L)'
;MKRILPGTVLVTVKGDAHAIVIRRLHEAGVPLRQIKVIQANKIEFLVTIQSLSAVRKAAYRSGCRIDLKQSGGLVFFAKKMFTIRSFLLWMLIAVGIVIVLSQFLWSIELAGATPEIQQEVKEALKEQGIRSGRLQRSLPKENDVASALYKHVDKLSWMGMEWKGTTLIIRLKEKQGMLFEENNQPSHIVAAKTGTIQSMLIEAGQPIEKVNSVVKKGQIIVSGLVGREEDQKAVASKGVVLAETWYEVNVAMPLTLTREELTGEETTRMYLHFQDWRSPPLHIKPVPYKRSIEEVTEHDFKLFGKELPFRRSNVHYLEVERKKESIDRKQAINIALKVARKEVLSLIGGIGHIQNEKILHEQIENGKVKLTIYFQTIEDIAEVKPFTEETRE
;
A
#
# COMPACT_ATOMS: atom_id res chain seq x y z
N MET A 1 4.22 1.37 -73.30
CA MET A 1 4.48 0.08 -72.62
C MET A 1 5.89 0.09 -72.01
N LYS A 2 5.98 -0.22 -70.70
CA LYS A 2 7.18 -0.53 -69.89
C LYS A 2 8.39 0.43 -69.95
N ARG A 3 8.25 1.63 -69.35
CA ARG A 3 9.37 2.30 -68.67
C ARG A 3 9.50 1.72 -67.26
N ILE A 4 10.16 0.58 -67.13
CA ILE A 4 10.43 -0.06 -65.84
C ILE A 4 11.79 0.46 -65.35
N LEU A 5 11.75 1.09 -64.18
CA LEU A 5 12.78 1.86 -63.51
C LEU A 5 14.17 1.17 -63.39
N PRO A 6 15.28 1.94 -63.36
CA PRO A 6 16.64 1.42 -63.42
C PRO A 6 17.09 0.85 -62.07
N GLY A 7 16.86 -0.43 -61.83
CA GLY A 7 17.67 -1.17 -60.85
C GLY A 7 19.02 -1.49 -61.48
N THR A 8 20.13 -1.06 -60.87
CA THR A 8 21.48 -1.39 -61.32
C THR A 8 22.11 -2.45 -60.42
N VAL A 9 22.72 -3.48 -60.99
CA VAL A 9 23.42 -4.55 -60.28
C VAL A 9 24.91 -4.44 -60.60
N LEU A 10 25.76 -4.53 -59.58
CA LEU A 10 27.20 -4.62 -59.76
C LEU A 10 27.57 -6.07 -60.05
N VAL A 11 28.09 -6.31 -61.25
CA VAL A 11 28.51 -7.62 -61.71
C VAL A 11 30.02 -7.66 -61.65
N THR A 12 30.53 -8.63 -60.90
CA THR A 12 31.95 -8.94 -60.84
C THR A 12 32.20 -10.21 -61.66
N VAL A 13 33.00 -10.12 -62.71
CA VAL A 13 33.40 -11.26 -63.54
C VAL A 13 34.83 -11.65 -63.19
N LYS A 14 35.05 -12.90 -62.80
CA LYS A 14 36.37 -13.48 -62.50
C LYS A 14 36.73 -14.53 -63.55
N GLY A 15 37.88 -14.36 -64.22
CA GLY A 15 38.45 -15.32 -65.17
C GLY A 15 39.31 -14.67 -66.27
N ASP A 16 40.19 -15.47 -66.87
CA ASP A 16 41.17 -15.01 -67.88
C ASP A 16 40.48 -14.60 -69.19
N ALA A 17 39.29 -15.14 -69.48
CA ALA A 17 38.47 -14.84 -70.65
C ALA A 17 37.50 -13.64 -70.47
N HIS A 18 37.75 -12.74 -69.51
CA HIS A 18 36.85 -11.62 -69.20
C HIS A 18 36.63 -10.66 -70.39
N ALA A 19 37.62 -10.48 -71.28
CA ALA A 19 37.51 -9.65 -72.47
C ALA A 19 36.48 -10.20 -73.48
N ILE A 20 36.35 -11.53 -73.58
CA ILE A 20 35.37 -12.20 -74.44
C ILE A 20 33.95 -11.95 -73.92
N VAL A 21 33.77 -11.92 -72.59
CA VAL A 21 32.48 -11.63 -71.96
C VAL A 21 32.04 -10.20 -72.25
N ILE A 22 32.95 -9.22 -72.16
CA ILE A 22 32.64 -7.82 -72.48
C ILE A 22 32.26 -7.66 -73.95
N ARG A 23 33.03 -8.27 -74.86
CA ARG A 23 32.72 -8.24 -76.29
C ARG A 23 31.34 -8.80 -76.59
N ARG A 24 30.99 -9.96 -76.01
CA ARG A 24 29.65 -10.57 -76.18
C ARG A 24 28.54 -9.71 -75.60
N LEU A 25 28.80 -9.02 -74.49
CA LEU A 25 27.84 -8.09 -73.90
C LEU A 25 27.61 -6.85 -74.78
N HIS A 26 28.66 -6.38 -75.45
CA HIS A 26 28.57 -5.31 -76.44
C HIS A 26 27.79 -5.75 -77.68
N GLU A 27 28.07 -6.96 -78.21
CA GLU A 27 27.33 -7.55 -79.34
C GLU A 27 25.85 -7.80 -79.01
N ALA A 28 25.53 -8.13 -77.75
CA ALA A 28 24.16 -8.31 -77.27
C ALA A 28 23.43 -6.99 -76.96
N GLY A 29 24.03 -5.82 -77.21
CA GLY A 29 23.42 -4.51 -77.00
C GLY A 29 23.18 -4.17 -75.53
N VAL A 30 23.95 -4.76 -74.60
CA VAL A 30 23.79 -4.51 -73.16
C VAL A 30 24.56 -3.26 -72.75
N PRO A 31 23.88 -2.20 -72.24
CA PRO A 31 24.58 -1.00 -71.80
C PRO A 31 25.38 -1.29 -70.52
N LEU A 32 26.70 -1.23 -70.61
CA LEU A 32 27.63 -1.36 -69.49
C LEU A 32 27.92 0.02 -68.91
N ARG A 33 27.79 0.20 -67.59
CA ARG A 33 28.12 1.46 -66.89
C ARG A 33 29.27 1.22 -65.90
N GLN A 34 30.14 2.22 -65.76
CA GLN A 34 31.25 2.23 -64.79
C GLN A 34 32.08 0.94 -64.76
N ILE A 35 32.73 0.62 -65.89
CA ILE A 35 33.65 -0.51 -65.99
C ILE A 35 34.92 -0.19 -65.20
N LYS A 36 35.24 -1.02 -64.20
CA LYS A 36 36.47 -0.94 -63.41
C LYS A 36 37.22 -2.26 -63.50
N VAL A 37 38.46 -2.21 -63.97
CA VAL A 37 39.39 -3.35 -63.93
C VAL A 37 40.09 -3.31 -62.58
N ILE A 38 39.90 -4.35 -61.77
CA ILE A 38 40.46 -4.39 -60.40
C ILE A 38 41.75 -5.20 -60.39
N GLN A 39 41.79 -6.33 -61.11
CA GLN A 39 42.95 -7.21 -61.23
C GLN A 39 42.99 -7.82 -62.65
N ALA A 40 44.13 -8.38 -63.06
CA ALA A 40 44.32 -8.99 -64.38
C ALA A 40 43.21 -10.01 -64.76
N ASN A 41 42.61 -10.69 -63.77
CA ASN A 41 41.56 -11.68 -63.98
C ASN A 41 40.20 -11.28 -63.36
N LYS A 42 39.98 -10.00 -63.05
CA LYS A 42 38.76 -9.53 -62.38
C LYS A 42 38.30 -8.14 -62.85
N ILE A 43 37.08 -8.10 -63.40
CA ILE A 43 36.42 -6.86 -63.83
C ILE A 43 35.09 -6.68 -63.11
N GLU A 44 34.78 -5.43 -62.75
CA GLU A 44 33.50 -5.03 -62.17
C GLU A 44 32.81 -4.02 -63.10
N PHE A 45 31.52 -4.21 -63.35
CA PHE A 45 30.71 -3.28 -64.14
C PHE A 45 29.26 -3.28 -63.66
N LEU A 46 28.57 -2.15 -63.84
CA LEU A 46 27.16 -1.99 -63.50
C LEU A 46 26.29 -2.31 -64.72
N VAL A 47 25.28 -3.15 -64.52
CA VAL A 47 24.25 -3.47 -65.52
C VAL A 47 22.86 -3.24 -64.97
N THR A 48 21.88 -3.02 -65.84
CA THR A 48 20.48 -2.97 -65.43
C THR A 48 19.97 -4.36 -65.05
N ILE A 49 19.04 -4.46 -64.10
CA ILE A 49 18.50 -5.74 -63.62
C ILE A 49 17.85 -6.58 -64.74
N GLN A 50 17.36 -5.92 -65.78
CA GLN A 50 16.75 -6.56 -66.95
C GLN A 50 17.78 -7.27 -67.85
N SER A 51 19.03 -6.78 -67.90
CA SER A 51 20.10 -7.36 -68.70
C SER A 51 20.89 -8.45 -67.97
N LEU A 52 20.50 -8.81 -66.74
CA LEU A 52 21.11 -9.88 -65.96
C LEU A 52 21.03 -11.25 -66.67
N SER A 53 19.94 -11.49 -67.41
CA SER A 53 19.76 -12.72 -68.20
C SER A 53 20.76 -12.81 -69.36
N ALA A 54 21.04 -11.68 -70.03
CA ALA A 54 22.03 -11.58 -71.10
C ALA A 54 23.46 -11.76 -70.55
N VAL A 55 23.74 -11.21 -69.36
CA VAL A 55 25.02 -11.40 -68.65
C VAL A 55 25.27 -12.86 -68.30
N ARG A 56 24.25 -13.56 -67.79
CA ARG A 56 24.34 -14.99 -67.49
C ARG A 56 24.61 -15.83 -68.75
N LYS A 57 23.94 -15.53 -69.86
CA LYS A 57 24.16 -16.21 -71.15
C LYS A 57 25.56 -15.96 -71.72
N ALA A 58 26.07 -14.73 -71.62
CA ALA A 58 27.39 -14.35 -72.13
C ALA A 58 28.53 -15.08 -71.39
N ALA A 59 28.39 -15.23 -70.07
CA ALA A 59 29.41 -15.87 -69.23
C ALA A 59 29.34 -17.40 -69.20
N TYR A 60 28.15 -18.00 -69.46
CA TYR A 60 27.98 -19.45 -69.44
C TYR A 60 28.91 -20.19 -70.42
N ARG A 61 29.19 -19.57 -71.57
CA ARG A 61 30.07 -20.14 -72.61
C ARG A 61 31.53 -19.69 -72.50
N SER A 62 31.94 -18.98 -71.45
CA SER A 62 33.30 -18.42 -71.32
C SER A 62 34.06 -18.95 -70.10
N GLY A 63 33.48 -19.88 -69.34
CA GLY A 63 34.13 -20.48 -68.16
C GLY A 63 34.38 -19.49 -67.00
N CYS A 64 33.88 -18.25 -67.09
CA CYS A 64 34.09 -17.23 -66.07
C CYS A 64 33.10 -17.40 -64.91
N ARG A 65 33.57 -17.18 -63.67
CA ARG A 65 32.69 -17.11 -62.49
C ARG A 65 32.12 -15.70 -62.37
N ILE A 66 30.80 -15.60 -62.35
CA ILE A 66 30.11 -14.34 -62.06
C ILE A 66 29.79 -14.30 -60.56
N ASP A 67 30.18 -13.21 -59.91
CA ASP A 67 29.72 -12.85 -58.59
C ASP A 67 28.80 -11.62 -58.73
N LEU A 68 27.58 -11.75 -58.22
CA LEU A 68 26.56 -10.70 -58.31
C LEU A 68 26.51 -9.97 -56.98
N LYS A 69 27.10 -8.78 -56.92
CA LYS A 69 26.96 -7.90 -55.77
C LYS A 69 25.80 -6.96 -56.01
N GLN A 70 24.74 -7.14 -55.24
CA GLN A 70 23.57 -6.28 -55.33
C GLN A 70 23.98 -4.84 -54.98
N SER A 71 23.73 -3.91 -55.89
CA SER A 71 23.93 -2.47 -55.68
C SER A 71 22.58 -1.77 -55.76
N GLY A 72 22.44 -0.66 -55.02
CA GLY A 72 21.15 -0.05 -54.69
C GLY A 72 20.32 0.46 -55.86
N GLY A 73 19.03 0.70 -55.59
CA GLY A 73 18.09 1.36 -56.50
C GLY A 73 16.85 1.91 -55.76
N LEU A 74 16.07 2.77 -56.42
CA LEU A 74 14.88 3.44 -55.84
C LEU A 74 13.83 2.46 -55.27
N VAL A 75 13.75 1.23 -55.79
CA VAL A 75 12.87 0.17 -55.28
C VAL A 75 13.23 -0.22 -53.84
N PHE A 76 14.52 -0.15 -53.47
CA PHE A 76 14.97 -0.37 -52.09
C PHE A 76 14.61 0.81 -51.18
N PHE A 77 14.77 2.04 -51.67
CA PHE A 77 14.38 3.25 -50.93
C PHE A 77 12.87 3.28 -50.65
N ALA A 78 12.04 2.88 -51.62
CA ALA A 78 10.59 2.77 -51.44
C ALA A 78 10.23 1.70 -50.39
N LYS A 79 10.85 0.52 -50.42
CA LYS A 79 10.62 -0.54 -49.42
C LYS A 79 10.99 -0.08 -48.01
N LYS A 80 12.10 0.65 -47.86
CA LYS A 80 12.53 1.27 -46.59
C LYS A 80 11.56 2.37 -46.13
N MET A 81 10.98 3.12 -47.05
CA MET A 81 10.01 4.19 -46.75
C MET A 81 8.63 3.66 -46.34
N PHE A 82 8.17 2.53 -46.90
CA PHE A 82 6.94 1.86 -46.45
C PHE A 82 7.06 1.30 -45.03
N THR A 83 8.26 0.83 -44.63
CA THR A 83 8.53 0.42 -43.25
C THR A 83 8.47 1.61 -42.28
N ILE A 84 8.98 2.78 -42.68
CA ILE A 84 8.96 3.99 -41.85
C ILE A 84 7.54 4.55 -41.69
N ARG A 85 6.71 4.55 -42.74
CA ARG A 85 5.29 4.99 -42.62
C ARG A 85 4.47 4.08 -41.71
N SER A 86 4.70 2.78 -41.79
CA SER A 86 4.05 1.81 -40.89
C SER A 86 4.49 2.06 -39.45
N PHE A 87 5.77 2.32 -39.22
CA PHE A 87 6.30 2.69 -37.90
C PHE A 87 5.68 3.99 -37.36
N LEU A 88 5.57 5.04 -38.18
CA LEU A 88 4.92 6.30 -37.77
C LEU A 88 3.44 6.09 -37.42
N LEU A 89 2.72 5.26 -38.18
CA LEU A 89 1.32 4.94 -37.90
C LEU A 89 1.19 4.23 -36.55
N TRP A 90 2.01 3.22 -36.28
CA TRP A 90 2.02 2.52 -34.99
C TRP A 90 2.44 3.42 -33.83
N MET A 91 3.37 4.35 -34.05
CA MET A 91 3.76 5.35 -33.06
C MET A 91 2.59 6.29 -32.73
N LEU A 92 1.86 6.77 -33.74
CA LEU A 92 0.68 7.61 -33.51
C LEU A 92 -0.43 6.85 -32.78
N ILE A 93 -0.66 5.58 -33.13
CA ILE A 93 -1.62 4.71 -32.42
C ILE A 93 -1.18 4.52 -30.96
N ALA A 94 0.10 4.25 -30.70
CA ALA A 94 0.62 4.09 -29.34
C ALA A 94 0.41 5.35 -28.50
N VAL A 95 0.70 6.54 -29.06
CA VAL A 95 0.44 7.83 -28.40
C VAL A 95 -1.06 8.01 -28.15
N GLY A 96 -1.91 7.68 -29.12
CA GLY A 96 -3.36 7.73 -28.96
C GLY A 96 -3.86 6.85 -27.82
N ILE A 97 -3.33 5.63 -27.72
CA ILE A 97 -3.65 4.70 -26.61
C ILE A 97 -3.24 5.30 -25.26
N VAL A 98 -2.05 5.89 -25.15
CA VAL A 98 -1.59 6.53 -23.91
C VAL A 98 -2.51 7.69 -23.49
N ILE A 99 -2.95 8.52 -24.44
CA ILE A 99 -3.88 9.64 -24.18
C ILE A 99 -5.28 9.14 -23.77
N VAL A 100 -5.71 8.01 -24.31
CA VAL A 100 -6.98 7.39 -23.90
C VAL A 100 -6.84 6.80 -22.49
N LEU A 101 -5.77 6.04 -22.22
CA LEU A 101 -5.53 5.41 -20.92
C LEU A 101 -5.27 6.42 -19.79
N SER A 102 -4.74 7.60 -20.09
CA SER A 102 -4.53 8.66 -19.08
C SER A 102 -5.83 9.30 -18.58
N GLN A 103 -6.94 9.10 -19.27
CA GLN A 103 -8.27 9.59 -18.87
C GLN A 103 -9.04 8.61 -17.98
N PHE A 104 -8.45 7.46 -17.64
CA PHE A 104 -9.05 6.45 -16.78
C PHE A 104 -8.59 6.63 -15.33
N LEU A 105 -9.51 6.33 -14.41
CA LEU A 105 -9.24 6.21 -12.99
C LEU A 105 -8.58 4.86 -12.72
N TRP A 106 -7.29 4.85 -12.42
CA TRP A 106 -6.54 3.61 -12.17
C TRP A 106 -6.49 3.23 -10.70
N SER A 107 -6.35 4.22 -9.82
CA SER A 107 -6.21 4.00 -8.37
C SER A 107 -7.06 4.99 -7.58
N ILE A 108 -7.59 4.52 -6.44
CA ILE A 108 -8.32 5.34 -5.46
C ILE A 108 -7.57 5.18 -4.14
N GLU A 109 -7.07 6.30 -3.63
CA GLU A 109 -6.35 6.37 -2.35
C GLU A 109 -7.22 7.07 -1.32
N LEU A 110 -7.44 6.42 -0.18
CA LEU A 110 -8.17 6.97 0.96
C LEU A 110 -7.17 7.41 2.02
N ALA A 111 -7.26 8.66 2.48
CA ALA A 111 -6.34 9.23 3.47
C ALA A 111 -7.10 9.94 4.58
N GLY A 112 -6.58 9.86 5.82
CA GLY A 112 -7.06 10.66 6.97
C GLY A 112 -8.13 10.02 7.87
N ALA A 113 -8.59 8.80 7.56
CA ALA A 113 -9.52 8.02 8.40
C ALA A 113 -8.88 6.72 8.91
N THR A 114 -9.44 6.16 9.97
CA THR A 114 -9.20 4.83 10.52
C THR A 114 -9.51 3.74 9.48
N PRO A 115 -8.87 2.56 9.59
CA PRO A 115 -9.04 1.47 8.62
C PRO A 115 -10.51 1.02 8.44
N GLU A 116 -11.29 1.04 9.52
CA GLU A 116 -12.71 0.66 9.52
C GLU A 116 -13.53 1.61 8.63
N ILE A 117 -13.41 2.92 8.86
CA ILE A 117 -14.14 3.94 8.08
C ILE A 117 -13.66 3.98 6.63
N GLN A 118 -12.37 3.74 6.37
CA GLN A 118 -11.87 3.62 5.00
C GLN A 118 -12.52 2.47 4.24
N GLN A 119 -12.74 1.33 4.88
CA GLN A 119 -13.40 0.19 4.26
C GLN A 119 -14.87 0.49 3.96
N GLU A 120 -15.59 1.06 4.91
CA GLU A 120 -16.99 1.46 4.77
C GLU A 120 -17.19 2.48 3.63
N VAL A 121 -16.33 3.51 3.58
CA VAL A 121 -16.33 4.50 2.50
C VAL A 121 -16.00 3.86 1.15
N LYS A 122 -15.06 2.90 1.11
CA LYS A 122 -14.69 2.19 -0.12
C LYS A 122 -15.87 1.38 -0.69
N GLU A 123 -16.65 0.74 0.18
CA GLU A 123 -17.85 -0.01 -0.21
C GLU A 123 -18.94 0.94 -0.74
N ALA A 124 -19.21 2.03 -0.02
CA ALA A 124 -20.18 3.04 -0.45
C ALA A 124 -19.79 3.71 -1.79
N LEU A 125 -18.50 4.01 -2.00
CA LEU A 125 -18.00 4.51 -3.29
C LEU A 125 -18.23 3.51 -4.44
N LYS A 126 -18.07 2.22 -4.16
CA LYS A 126 -18.26 1.14 -5.14
C LYS A 126 -19.73 1.00 -5.55
N GLU A 127 -20.66 1.27 -4.64
CA GLU A 127 -22.11 1.33 -4.90
C GLU A 127 -22.50 2.54 -5.74
N GLN A 128 -21.90 3.70 -5.48
CA GLN A 128 -22.05 4.92 -6.28
C GLN A 128 -21.35 4.84 -7.66
N GLY A 129 -20.78 3.68 -7.99
CA GLY A 129 -20.14 3.41 -9.28
C GLY A 129 -18.74 4.03 -9.41
N ILE A 130 -18.12 4.50 -8.34
CA ILE A 130 -16.73 4.97 -8.34
C ILE A 130 -15.84 3.74 -8.16
N ARG A 131 -15.33 3.23 -9.28
CA ARG A 131 -14.48 2.04 -9.35
C ARG A 131 -13.27 2.29 -10.23
N SER A 132 -12.18 1.57 -9.98
CA SER A 132 -11.03 1.55 -10.89
C SER A 132 -11.45 1.06 -12.28
N GLY A 133 -10.88 1.67 -13.32
CA GLY A 133 -11.22 1.44 -14.72
C GLY A 133 -12.35 2.30 -15.28
N ARG A 134 -12.90 3.25 -14.51
CA ARG A 134 -13.91 4.19 -15.01
C ARG A 134 -13.28 5.42 -15.66
N LEU A 135 -13.94 5.99 -16.67
CA LEU A 135 -13.49 7.19 -17.36
C LEU A 135 -13.73 8.43 -16.48
N GLN A 136 -12.73 9.30 -16.34
CA GLN A 136 -12.74 10.43 -15.40
C GLN A 136 -13.97 11.34 -15.58
N ARG A 137 -14.39 11.59 -16.83
CA ARG A 137 -15.57 12.41 -17.17
C ARG A 137 -16.91 11.78 -16.80
N SER A 138 -16.96 10.46 -16.60
CA SER A 138 -18.19 9.75 -16.26
C SER A 138 -18.43 9.64 -14.75
N LEU A 139 -17.50 10.16 -13.94
CA LEU A 139 -17.64 10.17 -12.50
C LEU A 139 -18.62 11.27 -12.07
N PRO A 140 -19.51 10.97 -11.09
CA PRO A 140 -20.39 11.98 -10.51
C PRO A 140 -19.58 13.12 -9.86
N LYS A 141 -20.20 14.30 -9.75
CA LYS A 141 -19.56 15.47 -9.16
C LYS A 141 -19.28 15.22 -7.68
N GLU A 142 -18.21 15.84 -7.17
CA GLU A 142 -17.80 15.72 -5.76
C GLU A 142 -18.95 15.97 -4.78
N ASN A 143 -19.79 16.97 -5.03
CA ASN A 143 -20.92 17.31 -4.15
C ASN A 143 -21.97 16.17 -4.05
N ASP A 144 -22.23 15.48 -5.15
CA ASP A 144 -23.22 14.38 -5.19
C ASP A 144 -22.69 13.17 -4.42
N VAL A 145 -21.39 12.90 -4.59
CA VAL A 145 -20.66 11.82 -3.92
C VAL A 145 -20.56 12.07 -2.42
N ALA A 146 -20.18 13.29 -2.03
CA ALA A 146 -20.10 13.70 -0.62
C ALA A 146 -21.46 13.58 0.07
N SER A 147 -22.54 14.06 -0.58
CA SER A 147 -23.90 13.97 -0.04
C SER A 147 -24.38 12.54 0.16
N ALA A 148 -24.06 11.64 -0.78
CA ALA A 148 -24.40 10.22 -0.67
C ALA A 148 -23.62 9.54 0.46
N LEU A 149 -22.34 9.90 0.62
CA LEU A 149 -21.46 9.32 1.63
C LEU A 149 -21.79 9.81 3.04
N TYR A 150 -22.14 11.09 3.23
CA TYR A 150 -22.61 11.58 4.53
C TYR A 150 -23.90 10.90 5.02
N LYS A 151 -24.73 10.38 4.11
CA LYS A 151 -25.94 9.62 4.47
C LYS A 151 -25.66 8.18 4.86
N HIS A 152 -24.63 7.56 4.28
CA HIS A 152 -24.28 6.16 4.54
C HIS A 152 -23.30 6.01 5.70
N VAL A 153 -22.41 6.98 5.89
CA VAL A 153 -21.34 6.92 6.88
C VAL A 153 -21.52 8.09 7.86
N ASP A 154 -22.30 7.87 8.92
CA ASP A 154 -22.60 8.92 9.91
C ASP A 154 -21.33 9.40 10.66
N LYS A 155 -20.29 8.56 10.75
CA LYS A 155 -19.02 8.90 11.39
C LYS A 155 -18.16 9.89 10.58
N LEU A 156 -18.54 10.26 9.36
CA LEU A 156 -17.76 11.13 8.48
C LEU A 156 -18.09 12.62 8.73
N SER A 157 -17.08 13.44 9.05
CA SER A 157 -17.25 14.89 9.29
C SER A 157 -17.06 15.70 8.02
N TRP A 158 -16.05 15.35 7.22
CA TRP A 158 -15.72 16.07 6.00
C TRP A 158 -15.04 15.14 5.00
N MET A 159 -15.23 15.45 3.72
CA MET A 159 -14.59 14.76 2.60
C MET A 159 -14.13 15.79 1.59
N GLY A 160 -12.95 15.56 1.02
CA GLY A 160 -12.48 16.25 -0.18
C GLY A 160 -11.90 15.28 -1.19
N MET A 161 -12.12 15.56 -2.47
CA MET A 161 -11.63 14.76 -3.59
C MET A 161 -10.56 15.55 -4.36
N GLU A 162 -9.35 14.99 -4.48
CA GLU A 162 -8.24 15.59 -5.21
C GLU A 162 -7.74 14.65 -6.31
N TRP A 163 -7.51 15.19 -7.50
CA TRP A 163 -6.95 14.42 -8.62
C TRP A 163 -5.44 14.58 -8.69
N LYS A 164 -4.72 13.45 -8.65
CA LYS A 164 -3.28 13.38 -8.88
C LYS A 164 -2.99 12.49 -10.09
N GLY A 165 -3.06 13.08 -11.28
CA GLY A 165 -2.93 12.36 -12.55
C GLY A 165 -4.08 11.36 -12.72
N THR A 166 -3.76 10.07 -12.80
CA THR A 166 -4.73 8.96 -12.93
C THR A 166 -5.24 8.41 -11.59
N THR A 167 -4.78 8.99 -10.47
CA THR A 167 -5.15 8.57 -9.12
C THR A 167 -6.09 9.59 -8.49
N LEU A 168 -7.18 9.11 -7.90
CA LEU A 168 -8.11 9.91 -7.11
C LEU A 168 -7.78 9.76 -5.63
N ILE A 169 -7.39 10.86 -5.00
CA ILE A 169 -7.10 10.92 -3.57
C ILE A 169 -8.33 11.48 -2.86
N ILE A 170 -8.92 10.69 -1.98
CA ILE A 170 -10.07 11.09 -1.17
C ILE A 170 -9.56 11.31 0.26
N ARG A 171 -9.58 12.57 0.68
CA ARG A 171 -9.25 12.96 2.05
C ARG A 171 -10.51 12.91 2.89
N LEU A 172 -10.45 12.12 3.95
CA LEU A 172 -11.53 11.92 4.90
C LEU A 172 -11.14 12.56 6.22
N LYS A 173 -12.10 13.21 6.87
CA LYS A 173 -12.00 13.62 8.26
C LYS A 173 -13.16 13.02 9.03
N GLU A 174 -12.83 12.29 10.07
CA GLU A 174 -13.82 11.66 10.94
C GLU A 174 -14.44 12.68 11.88
N LYS A 175 -15.71 12.47 12.23
CA LYS A 175 -16.32 13.18 13.35
C LYS A 175 -15.59 12.73 14.60
N GLN A 176 -14.96 13.66 15.30
CA GLN A 176 -14.55 13.46 16.69
C GLN A 176 -15.82 13.54 17.54
N GLY A 177 -16.66 12.52 17.43
CA GLY A 177 -17.89 12.37 18.18
C GLY A 177 -17.68 11.37 19.30
N MET A 178 -17.98 11.78 20.53
CA MET A 178 -18.14 10.90 21.66
C MET A 178 -19.22 9.87 21.28
N LEU A 179 -18.86 8.59 21.22
CA LEU A 179 -19.84 7.52 21.02
C LEU A 179 -20.68 7.44 22.29
N PHE A 180 -21.74 8.24 22.36
CA PHE A 180 -22.82 7.95 23.29
C PHE A 180 -23.51 6.71 22.75
N GLU A 181 -23.39 5.58 23.43
CA GLU A 181 -24.28 4.46 23.16
C GLU A 181 -25.72 4.98 23.21
N GLU A 182 -26.50 4.73 22.15
CA GLU A 182 -27.92 5.10 22.09
C GLU A 182 -28.74 4.19 23.00
N ASN A 183 -28.45 4.21 24.30
CA ASN A 183 -29.33 3.65 25.28
C ASN A 183 -30.37 4.72 25.61
N ASN A 184 -31.53 4.64 24.95
CA ASN A 184 -32.64 5.58 25.14
C ASN A 184 -33.42 5.32 26.44
N GLN A 185 -32.90 4.46 27.31
CA GLN A 185 -33.47 4.22 28.63
C GLN A 185 -33.21 5.44 29.51
N PRO A 186 -34.21 5.91 30.27
CA PRO A 186 -33.98 6.96 31.24
C PRO A 186 -32.86 6.55 32.21
N SER A 187 -31.92 7.46 32.46
CA SER A 187 -30.66 7.13 33.15
C SER A 187 -30.07 8.35 33.83
N HIS A 188 -29.25 8.11 34.85
CA HIS A 188 -28.42 9.12 35.51
C HIS A 188 -26.97 9.02 35.01
N ILE A 189 -26.22 10.11 35.15
CA ILE A 189 -24.75 10.05 35.09
C ILE A 189 -24.22 10.04 36.53
N VAL A 190 -23.53 8.97 36.88
CA VAL A 190 -22.85 8.80 38.16
C VAL A 190 -21.34 8.89 37.99
N ALA A 191 -20.64 9.23 39.06
CA ALA A 191 -19.18 9.28 39.08
C ALA A 191 -18.57 7.87 39.06
N ALA A 192 -17.86 7.49 38.00
CA ALA A 192 -17.12 6.23 37.94
C ALA A 192 -16.00 6.14 39.00
N LYS A 193 -15.44 7.29 39.36
CA LYS A 193 -14.30 7.44 40.27
C LYS A 193 -14.48 8.67 41.16
N THR A 194 -13.80 8.68 42.30
CA THR A 194 -13.74 9.84 43.19
C THR A 194 -12.79 10.88 42.61
N GLY A 195 -13.21 12.14 42.55
CA GLY A 195 -12.41 13.22 41.98
C GLY A 195 -13.08 14.58 42.11
N THR A 196 -12.38 15.62 41.64
CA THR A 196 -12.90 16.99 41.61
C THR A 196 -13.32 17.34 40.19
N ILE A 197 -14.59 17.73 39.98
CA ILE A 197 -15.11 18.07 38.65
C ILE A 197 -14.38 19.33 38.14
N GLN A 198 -13.67 19.22 37.02
CA GLN A 198 -12.98 20.35 36.38
C GLN A 198 -13.83 20.97 35.27
N SER A 199 -14.58 20.14 34.53
CA SER A 199 -15.55 20.63 33.54
C SER A 199 -16.63 19.58 33.27
N MET A 200 -17.79 20.06 32.82
CA MET A 200 -18.94 19.22 32.49
C MET A 200 -19.59 19.71 31.20
N LEU A 201 -19.80 18.81 30.25
CA LEU A 201 -20.52 19.06 29.01
C LEU A 201 -21.73 18.12 28.96
N ILE A 202 -22.92 18.68 29.20
CA ILE A 202 -24.16 17.90 29.28
C ILE A 202 -25.01 18.20 28.05
N GLU A 203 -25.40 17.15 27.34
CA GLU A 203 -26.36 17.21 26.23
C GLU A 203 -27.79 16.97 26.71
N ALA A 204 -27.98 16.03 27.65
CA ALA A 204 -29.29 15.67 28.20
C ALA A 204 -29.18 15.35 29.70
N GLY A 205 -30.18 15.79 30.47
CA GLY A 205 -30.22 15.66 31.93
C GLY A 205 -29.99 16.99 32.67
N GLN A 206 -30.24 17.00 33.97
CA GLN A 206 -30.08 18.17 34.83
C GLN A 206 -28.86 18.01 35.76
N PRO A 207 -27.84 18.89 35.68
CA PRO A 207 -26.70 18.84 36.60
C PRO A 207 -27.13 19.11 38.04
N ILE A 208 -26.79 18.18 38.94
CA ILE A 208 -26.97 18.35 40.39
C ILE A 208 -25.68 18.95 40.98
N GLU A 209 -24.55 18.42 40.55
CA GLU A 209 -23.23 18.85 40.98
C GLU A 209 -22.70 20.02 40.14
N LYS A 210 -21.81 20.82 40.74
CA LYS A 210 -21.22 22.00 40.10
C LYS A 210 -19.76 21.75 39.72
N VAL A 211 -19.28 22.49 38.73
CA VAL A 211 -17.84 22.56 38.45
C VAL A 211 -17.09 23.00 39.71
N ASN A 212 -15.96 22.34 39.99
CA ASN A 212 -15.14 22.38 41.21
C ASN A 212 -15.72 21.67 42.44
N SER A 213 -16.80 20.90 42.32
CA SER A 213 -17.26 20.04 43.42
C SER A 213 -16.47 18.73 43.47
N VAL A 214 -16.32 18.19 44.69
CA VAL A 214 -15.71 16.89 44.93
C VAL A 214 -16.81 15.84 44.93
N VAL A 215 -16.69 14.85 44.04
CA VAL A 215 -17.64 13.74 43.94
C VAL A 215 -17.00 12.43 44.35
N LYS A 216 -17.77 11.55 44.99
CA LYS A 216 -17.36 10.19 45.34
C LYS A 216 -17.81 9.21 44.26
N LYS A 217 -17.06 8.11 44.10
CA LYS A 217 -17.50 6.99 43.23
C LYS A 217 -18.95 6.58 43.54
N GLY A 218 -19.79 6.54 42.50
CA GLY A 218 -21.21 6.20 42.56
C GLY A 218 -22.15 7.38 42.84
N GLN A 219 -21.64 8.58 43.13
CA GLN A 219 -22.46 9.78 43.36
C GLN A 219 -23.10 10.25 42.06
N ILE A 220 -24.36 10.68 42.12
CA ILE A 220 -25.08 11.23 40.96
C ILE A 220 -24.55 12.63 40.65
N ILE A 221 -24.04 12.82 39.44
CA ILE A 221 -23.55 14.11 38.93
C ILE A 221 -24.66 14.80 38.13
N VAL A 222 -25.35 14.04 37.29
CA VAL A 222 -26.44 14.52 36.42
C VAL A 222 -27.66 13.64 36.63
N SER A 223 -28.79 14.28 36.94
CA SER A 223 -30.08 13.63 37.05
C SER A 223 -30.72 13.43 35.68
N GLY A 224 -31.26 12.23 35.43
CA GLY A 224 -32.17 11.99 34.32
C GLY A 224 -33.57 12.56 34.55
N LEU A 225 -33.89 13.04 35.76
CA LEU A 225 -35.15 13.70 36.07
C LEU A 225 -35.01 15.19 35.80
N VAL A 226 -35.66 15.67 34.74
CA VAL A 226 -35.61 17.07 34.29
C VAL A 226 -36.98 17.71 34.50
N GLY A 227 -37.05 18.78 35.29
CA GLY A 227 -38.31 19.48 35.57
C GLY A 227 -38.32 20.18 36.93
N ARG A 228 -39.45 20.81 37.27
CA ARG A 228 -39.71 21.29 38.64
C ARG A 228 -40.29 20.12 39.46
N GLU A 229 -40.24 20.21 40.78
CA GLU A 229 -40.66 19.13 41.70
C GLU A 229 -42.05 18.53 41.38
N GLU A 230 -42.97 19.34 40.86
CA GLU A 230 -44.34 18.90 40.54
C GLU A 230 -44.49 18.28 39.13
N ASP A 231 -43.48 18.37 38.25
CA ASP A 231 -43.59 18.01 36.83
C ASP A 231 -42.24 17.51 36.25
N GLN A 232 -41.74 16.40 36.80
CA GLN A 232 -40.47 15.79 36.40
C GLN A 232 -40.63 14.84 35.21
N LYS A 233 -39.79 15.02 34.17
CA LYS A 233 -39.71 14.12 33.03
C LYS A 233 -38.42 13.31 33.09
N ALA A 234 -38.54 12.00 32.94
CA ALA A 234 -37.40 11.10 32.87
C ALA A 234 -36.79 11.10 31.46
N VAL A 235 -35.49 11.40 31.36
CA VAL A 235 -34.71 11.48 30.14
C VAL A 235 -33.46 10.61 30.29
N ALA A 236 -32.96 10.07 29.18
CA ALA A 236 -31.65 9.43 29.14
C ALA A 236 -30.56 10.50 29.30
N SER A 237 -29.81 10.48 30.42
CA SER A 237 -28.75 11.47 30.64
C SER A 237 -27.58 11.21 29.70
N LYS A 238 -27.10 12.26 29.05
CA LYS A 238 -25.95 12.22 28.14
C LYS A 238 -25.03 13.41 28.40
N GLY A 239 -23.75 13.12 28.55
CA GLY A 239 -22.73 14.14 28.78
C GLY A 239 -21.40 13.53 29.16
N VAL A 240 -20.38 14.39 29.14
CA VAL A 240 -19.01 14.08 29.55
C VAL A 240 -18.66 14.90 30.78
N VAL A 241 -18.05 14.26 31.77
CA VAL A 241 -17.67 14.91 33.02
C VAL A 241 -16.18 14.68 33.25
N LEU A 242 -15.39 15.71 32.94
CA LEU A 242 -13.95 15.67 33.17
C LEU A 242 -13.67 16.03 34.63
N ALA A 243 -13.08 15.10 35.36
CA ALA A 243 -12.67 15.29 36.74
C ALA A 243 -11.17 15.06 36.92
N GLU A 244 -10.62 15.78 37.89
CA GLU A 244 -9.30 15.54 38.42
C GLU A 244 -9.34 14.36 39.38
N THR A 245 -8.58 13.32 39.05
CA THR A 245 -8.46 12.08 39.83
C THR A 245 -6.98 11.80 40.13
N TRP A 246 -6.75 10.87 41.05
CA TRP A 246 -5.41 10.47 41.47
C TRP A 246 -5.21 8.96 41.34
N TYR A 247 -4.04 8.58 40.86
CA TYR A 247 -3.59 7.19 40.80
C TYR A 247 -2.32 7.01 41.62
N GLU A 248 -2.29 5.95 42.42
CA GLU A 248 -1.07 5.45 43.02
C GLU A 248 -0.65 4.18 42.27
N VAL A 249 0.54 4.21 41.66
CA VAL A 249 1.10 3.06 40.94
C VAL A 249 2.37 2.62 41.62
N ASN A 250 2.41 1.33 41.95
CA ASN A 250 3.55 0.68 42.59
C ASN A 250 4.27 -0.20 41.56
N VAL A 251 5.45 0.24 41.11
CA VAL A 251 6.24 -0.45 40.07
C VAL A 251 7.54 -0.97 40.65
N ALA A 252 7.92 -2.21 40.30
CA ALA A 252 9.19 -2.80 40.67
C ALA A 252 10.01 -3.15 39.43
N MET A 253 11.17 -2.51 39.27
CA MET A 253 12.09 -2.74 38.15
C MET A 253 13.39 -3.42 38.59
N PRO A 254 13.76 -4.59 38.03
CA PRO A 254 15.05 -5.21 38.31
C PRO A 254 16.22 -4.41 37.71
N LEU A 255 17.32 -4.31 38.46
CA LEU A 255 18.57 -3.70 37.99
C LEU A 255 19.31 -4.59 36.99
N THR A 256 18.98 -5.87 36.92
CA THR A 256 19.51 -6.81 35.94
C THR A 256 18.39 -7.23 35.00
N LEU A 257 18.43 -6.74 33.77
CA LEU A 257 17.51 -7.13 32.72
C LEU A 257 18.05 -8.37 32.01
N THR A 258 17.15 -9.26 31.63
CA THR A 258 17.48 -10.38 30.74
C THR A 258 16.89 -10.07 29.38
N ARG A 259 17.75 -9.80 28.40
CA ARG A 259 17.35 -9.52 27.02
C ARG A 259 17.60 -10.76 26.18
N GLU A 260 16.64 -11.11 25.34
CA GLU A 260 16.83 -12.10 24.28
C GLU A 260 17.35 -11.35 23.04
N GLU A 261 18.54 -11.73 22.58
CA GLU A 261 19.16 -11.21 21.37
C GLU A 261 19.23 -12.34 20.33
N LEU A 262 18.88 -12.02 19.09
CA LEU A 262 19.00 -12.95 17.97
C LEU A 262 20.49 -13.14 17.66
N THR A 263 20.95 -14.39 17.61
CA THR A 263 22.35 -14.69 17.27
C THR A 263 22.63 -14.51 15.77
N GLY A 264 21.56 -14.53 14.95
CA GLY A 264 21.63 -14.51 13.49
C GLY A 264 21.62 -15.90 12.86
N GLU A 265 21.72 -16.95 13.66
CA GLU A 265 21.57 -18.33 13.20
C GLU A 265 20.08 -18.67 13.02
N GLU A 266 19.75 -19.25 11.86
CA GLU A 266 18.38 -19.61 11.49
C GLU A 266 18.32 -21.02 10.92
N THR A 267 17.31 -21.79 11.33
CA THR A 267 16.97 -23.08 10.72
C THR A 267 15.52 -23.07 10.29
N THR A 268 15.25 -23.36 9.01
CA THR A 268 13.87 -23.43 8.49
C THR A 268 13.34 -24.86 8.42
N ARG A 269 12.10 -25.08 8.85
CA ARG A 269 11.34 -26.31 8.58
C ARG A 269 10.14 -26.02 7.69
N MET A 270 10.00 -26.84 6.66
CA MET A 270 8.87 -26.75 5.74
C MET A 270 7.82 -27.79 6.12
N TYR A 271 6.56 -27.36 6.14
CA TYR A 271 5.39 -28.21 6.32
C TYR A 271 4.42 -27.97 5.17
N LEU A 272 3.72 -29.04 4.77
CA LEU A 272 2.61 -28.96 3.84
C LEU A 272 1.31 -29.18 4.62
N HIS A 273 0.36 -28.30 4.39
CA HIS A 273 -0.96 -28.36 4.96
C HIS A 273 -1.95 -28.76 3.88
N PHE A 274 -2.83 -29.71 4.22
CA PHE A 274 -4.01 -30.04 3.44
C PHE A 274 -5.23 -29.81 4.33
N GLN A 275 -5.94 -28.71 4.09
CA GLN A 275 -7.03 -28.25 4.97
C GLN A 275 -6.55 -28.11 6.43
N ASP A 276 -7.06 -28.95 7.36
CA ASP A 276 -6.70 -28.97 8.78
C ASP A 276 -5.56 -29.95 9.11
N TRP A 277 -5.15 -30.78 8.15
CA TRP A 277 -4.05 -31.73 8.33
C TRP A 277 -2.70 -31.08 8.05
N ARG A 278 -1.73 -31.28 8.94
CA ARG A 278 -0.33 -30.84 8.81
C ARG A 278 0.59 -32.04 8.60
N SER A 279 1.38 -32.03 7.54
CA SER A 279 2.38 -33.07 7.30
C SER A 279 3.49 -33.05 8.36
N PRO A 280 4.21 -34.16 8.57
CA PRO A 280 5.53 -34.12 9.20
C PRO A 280 6.47 -33.14 8.46
N PRO A 281 7.52 -32.62 9.12
CA PRO A 281 8.45 -31.70 8.49
C PRO A 281 9.12 -32.38 7.29
N LEU A 282 9.14 -31.72 6.14
CA LEU A 282 9.75 -32.26 4.92
C LEU A 282 11.28 -32.42 5.05
N HIS A 283 11.89 -31.68 5.98
CA HIS A 283 13.32 -31.78 6.30
C HIS A 283 13.50 -32.27 7.75
N ILE A 284 14.18 -33.41 7.92
CA ILE A 284 14.38 -34.11 9.21
C ILE A 284 15.67 -33.64 9.91
N LYS A 285 16.02 -32.35 9.79
CA LYS A 285 17.12 -31.81 10.60
C LYS A 285 16.58 -31.39 11.97
N PRO A 286 17.20 -31.83 13.09
CA PRO A 286 16.84 -31.33 14.40
C PRO A 286 17.15 -29.83 14.45
N VAL A 287 16.32 -29.07 15.17
CA VAL A 287 16.63 -27.67 15.47
C VAL A 287 17.75 -27.71 16.52
N PRO A 288 18.96 -27.21 16.21
CA PRO A 288 20.12 -27.37 17.10
C PRO A 288 20.14 -26.34 18.25
N TYR A 289 19.15 -25.46 18.31
CA TYR A 289 19.12 -24.32 19.23
C TYR A 289 18.49 -24.69 20.56
N LYS A 290 19.12 -24.26 21.66
CA LYS A 290 18.57 -24.44 23.02
C LYS A 290 17.36 -23.54 23.27
N ARG A 291 17.33 -22.36 22.63
CA ARG A 291 16.20 -21.42 22.63
C ARG A 291 16.08 -20.82 21.24
N SER A 292 14.85 -20.74 20.74
CA SER A 292 14.56 -20.14 19.45
C SER A 292 13.21 -19.45 19.47
N ILE A 293 13.07 -18.41 18.65
CA ILE A 293 11.79 -17.81 18.30
C ILE A 293 11.33 -18.42 16.99
N GLU A 294 10.04 -18.74 16.89
CA GLU A 294 9.42 -19.25 15.67
C GLU A 294 8.79 -18.12 14.88
N GLU A 295 9.17 -17.97 13.62
CA GLU A 295 8.52 -17.09 12.66
C GLU A 295 7.91 -17.94 11.54
N VAL A 296 6.62 -17.79 11.29
CA VAL A 296 5.87 -18.63 10.34
C VAL A 296 5.54 -17.83 9.10
N THR A 297 6.03 -18.29 7.95
CA THR A 297 5.67 -17.76 6.64
C THR A 297 4.75 -18.75 5.93
N GLU A 298 3.52 -18.33 5.62
CA GLU A 298 2.55 -19.14 4.89
C GLU A 298 2.45 -18.71 3.42
N HIS A 299 2.38 -19.69 2.55
CA HIS A 299 2.16 -19.51 1.11
C HIS A 299 0.99 -20.37 0.65
N ASP A 300 -0.07 -19.71 0.20
CA ASP A 300 -1.22 -20.35 -0.42
C ASP A 300 -0.95 -20.65 -1.89
N PHE A 301 -1.35 -21.83 -2.34
CA PHE A 301 -1.29 -22.17 -3.75
C PHE A 301 -2.56 -21.69 -4.46
N LYS A 302 -2.39 -20.87 -5.51
CA LYS A 302 -3.49 -20.42 -6.39
C LYS A 302 -3.33 -21.05 -7.77
N LEU A 303 -4.41 -21.63 -8.29
CA LEU A 303 -4.47 -22.19 -9.63
C LEU A 303 -5.69 -21.62 -10.36
N PHE A 304 -5.47 -21.00 -11.53
CA PHE A 304 -6.53 -20.33 -12.31
C PHE A 304 -7.39 -19.34 -11.50
N GLY A 305 -6.79 -18.62 -10.56
CA GLY A 305 -7.50 -17.65 -9.71
C GLY A 305 -8.37 -18.26 -8.60
N LYS A 306 -8.39 -19.59 -8.45
CA LYS A 306 -9.00 -20.27 -7.30
C LYS A 306 -7.93 -20.68 -6.30
N GLU A 307 -8.24 -20.54 -5.02
CA GLU A 307 -7.38 -20.97 -3.91
C GLU A 307 -7.49 -22.49 -3.77
N LEU A 308 -6.35 -23.17 -3.78
CA LEU A 308 -6.28 -24.61 -3.58
C LEU A 308 -6.29 -24.93 -2.08
N PRO A 309 -6.80 -26.10 -1.66
CA PRO A 309 -6.80 -26.51 -0.26
C PRO A 309 -5.41 -26.90 0.29
N PHE A 310 -4.35 -26.66 -0.50
CA PHE A 310 -2.97 -26.92 -0.13
C PHE A 310 -2.30 -25.61 0.27
N ARG A 311 -1.62 -25.61 1.41
CA ARG A 311 -0.80 -24.49 1.89
C ARG A 311 0.59 -24.97 2.23
N ARG A 312 1.60 -24.14 1.99
CA ARG A 312 2.98 -24.39 2.41
C ARG A 312 3.33 -23.42 3.53
N SER A 313 3.70 -23.93 4.70
CA SER A 313 4.23 -23.11 5.79
C SER A 313 5.72 -23.37 5.98
N ASN A 314 6.51 -22.32 5.99
CA ASN A 314 7.91 -22.35 6.41
C ASN A 314 7.98 -21.80 7.83
N VAL A 315 8.41 -22.62 8.78
CA VAL A 315 8.67 -22.21 10.16
C VAL A 315 10.16 -21.96 10.29
N HIS A 316 10.52 -20.70 10.47
CA HIS A 316 11.87 -20.22 10.69
C HIS A 316 12.16 -20.24 12.18
N TYR A 317 13.10 -21.06 12.61
CA TYR A 317 13.58 -21.11 13.98
C TYR A 317 14.81 -20.22 14.09
N LEU A 318 14.63 -19.04 14.69
CA LEU A 318 15.70 -18.07 14.92
C LEU A 318 16.31 -18.32 16.29
N GLU A 319 17.62 -18.59 16.36
CA GLU A 319 18.29 -18.81 17.63
C GLU A 319 18.34 -17.51 18.46
N VAL A 320 18.01 -17.64 19.75
CA VAL A 320 18.11 -16.56 20.72
C VAL A 320 19.05 -16.90 21.86
N GLU A 321 19.91 -15.95 22.18
CA GLU A 321 20.75 -15.99 23.36
C GLU A 321 20.22 -15.02 24.43
N ARG A 322 20.27 -15.44 25.70
CA ARG A 322 19.90 -14.55 26.82
C ARG A 322 21.13 -13.85 27.32
N LYS A 323 21.20 -12.55 27.08
CA LYS A 323 22.22 -11.69 27.66
C LYS A 323 21.65 -11.00 28.89
N LYS A 324 22.38 -11.08 30.00
CA LYS A 324 22.06 -10.31 31.20
C LYS A 324 22.77 -8.97 31.09
N GLU A 325 22.01 -7.90 31.16
CA GLU A 325 22.52 -6.53 31.12
C GLU A 325 22.15 -5.85 32.44
N SER A 326 23.15 -5.31 33.14
CA SER A 326 22.89 -4.47 34.31
C SER A 326 22.61 -3.05 33.84
N ILE A 327 21.46 -2.51 34.26
CA ILE A 327 21.09 -1.12 33.98
C ILE A 327 21.43 -0.22 35.17
N ASP A 328 21.73 1.04 34.88
CA ASP A 328 21.94 2.03 35.94
C ASP A 328 20.62 2.32 36.68
N ARG A 329 20.73 2.72 37.95
CA ARG A 329 19.58 3.10 38.79
C ARG A 329 18.71 4.16 38.11
N LYS A 330 19.32 5.21 37.53
CA LYS A 330 18.56 6.27 36.84
C LYS A 330 17.80 5.73 35.63
N GLN A 331 18.40 4.77 34.91
CA GLN A 331 17.74 4.13 33.77
C GLN A 331 16.56 3.26 34.24
N ALA A 332 16.73 2.49 35.32
CA ALA A 332 15.66 1.69 35.91
C ALA A 332 14.46 2.55 36.32
N ILE A 333 14.71 3.71 36.95
CA ILE A 333 13.66 4.67 37.33
C ILE A 333 12.93 5.20 36.09
N ASN A 334 13.66 5.60 35.06
CA ASN A 334 13.05 6.11 33.82
C ASN A 334 12.19 5.06 33.11
N ILE A 335 12.63 3.80 33.12
CA ILE A 335 11.84 2.69 32.56
C ILE A 335 10.59 2.46 33.41
N ALA A 336 10.72 2.43 34.74
CA ALA A 336 9.60 2.28 35.66
C ALA A 336 8.55 3.39 35.47
N LEU A 337 8.98 4.65 35.35
CA LEU A 337 8.10 5.79 35.07
C LEU A 337 7.35 5.62 33.74
N LYS A 338 8.03 5.16 32.68
CA LYS A 338 7.38 4.91 31.38
C LYS A 338 6.33 3.81 31.47
N VAL A 339 6.63 2.73 32.20
CA VAL A 339 5.68 1.63 32.43
C VAL A 339 4.47 2.14 33.22
N ALA A 340 4.70 2.87 34.31
CA ALA A 340 3.63 3.45 35.14
C ALA A 340 2.74 4.42 34.36
N ARG A 341 3.33 5.32 33.55
CA ARG A 341 2.56 6.21 32.66
C ARG A 341 1.67 5.44 31.70
N LYS A 342 2.21 4.37 31.09
CA LYS A 342 1.46 3.55 30.13
C LYS A 342 0.28 2.84 30.80
N GLU A 343 0.48 2.36 32.03
CA GLU A 343 -0.57 1.76 32.85
C GLU A 343 -1.69 2.76 33.15
N VAL A 344 -1.36 3.97 33.64
CA VAL A 344 -2.34 5.03 33.91
C VAL A 344 -3.09 5.46 32.65
N LEU A 345 -2.39 5.66 31.52
CA LEU A 345 -3.03 5.99 30.25
C LEU A 345 -4.00 4.90 29.78
N SER A 346 -3.70 3.63 30.08
CA SER A 346 -4.61 2.51 29.79
C SER A 346 -5.85 2.54 30.69
N LEU A 347 -5.76 3.07 31.91
CA LEU A 347 -6.89 3.18 32.86
C LEU A 347 -7.82 4.36 32.58
N ILE A 348 -7.30 5.43 31.96
CA ILE A 348 -8.05 6.65 31.60
C ILE A 348 -9.03 6.41 30.43
N GLY A 349 -8.80 5.41 29.58
CA GLY A 349 -9.74 5.08 28.50
C GLY A 349 -9.80 6.11 27.36
N GLY A 350 -8.69 6.81 27.10
CA GLY A 350 -8.53 7.70 25.93
C GLY A 350 -8.98 9.14 26.13
N ILE A 351 -10.10 9.39 26.82
CA ILE A 351 -10.58 10.75 27.11
C ILE A 351 -9.94 11.24 28.40
N GLY A 352 -8.75 11.83 28.28
CA GLY A 352 -8.03 12.42 29.40
C GLY A 352 -6.53 12.59 29.17
N HIS A 353 -5.86 13.16 30.15
CA HIS A 353 -4.41 13.29 30.16
C HIS A 353 -3.86 13.32 31.58
N ILE A 354 -2.58 12.95 31.71
CA ILE A 354 -1.82 13.11 32.95
C ILE A 354 -1.42 14.59 33.04
N GLN A 355 -1.85 15.26 34.11
CA GLN A 355 -1.43 16.64 34.39
C GLN A 355 -0.09 16.69 35.13
N ASN A 356 0.06 15.82 36.14
CA ASN A 356 1.23 15.85 37.01
C ASN A 356 1.60 14.43 37.45
N GLU A 357 2.87 14.25 37.79
CA GLU A 357 3.38 13.02 38.34
C GLU A 357 4.43 13.31 39.42
N LYS A 358 4.42 12.52 40.50
CA LYS A 358 5.34 12.68 41.61
C LYS A 358 5.76 11.32 42.17
N ILE A 359 7.06 11.08 42.24
CA ILE A 359 7.61 9.93 42.95
C ILE A 359 7.51 10.22 44.44
N LEU A 360 6.73 9.42 45.17
CA LEU A 360 6.60 9.55 46.62
C LEU A 360 7.68 8.77 47.35
N HIS A 361 7.93 7.54 46.88
CA HIS A 361 8.87 6.65 47.53
C HIS A 361 9.74 5.92 46.53
N GLU A 362 11.00 5.80 46.89
CA GLU A 362 12.00 5.05 46.14
C GLU A 362 12.76 4.14 47.11
N GLN A 363 12.70 2.84 46.85
CA GLN A 363 13.43 1.84 47.62
C GLN A 363 14.19 0.90 46.69
N ILE A 364 15.36 0.47 47.14
CA ILE A 364 16.13 -0.58 46.47
C ILE A 364 16.16 -1.77 47.40
N GLU A 365 15.57 -2.88 46.96
CA GLU A 365 15.49 -4.11 47.73
C GLU A 365 15.68 -5.31 46.81
N ASN A 366 16.53 -6.26 47.19
CA ASN A 366 16.77 -7.51 46.44
C ASN A 366 17.14 -7.29 44.95
N GLY A 367 17.94 -6.26 44.66
CA GLY A 367 18.36 -5.92 43.29
C GLY A 367 17.23 -5.36 42.41
N LYS A 368 16.11 -4.91 43.00
CA LYS A 368 15.00 -4.25 42.32
C LYS A 368 14.81 -2.84 42.89
N VAL A 369 14.51 -1.89 42.01
CA VAL A 369 14.05 -0.55 42.37
C VAL A 369 12.53 -0.59 42.45
N LYS A 370 11.98 -0.36 43.65
CA LYS A 370 10.55 -0.19 43.91
C LYS A 370 10.23 1.29 43.94
N LEU A 371 9.26 1.72 43.15
CA LEU A 371 8.77 3.10 43.10
C LEU A 371 7.29 3.14 43.43
N THR A 372 6.91 4.07 44.28
CA THR A 372 5.51 4.48 44.47
C THR A 372 5.34 5.84 43.83
N ILE A 373 4.54 5.90 42.77
CA ILE A 373 4.36 7.08 41.92
C ILE A 373 2.90 7.52 42.01
N TYR A 374 2.69 8.80 42.31
CA TYR A 374 1.39 9.44 42.26
C TYR A 374 1.21 10.16 40.93
N PHE A 375 0.08 9.92 40.28
CA PHE A 375 -0.34 10.64 39.08
C PHE A 375 -1.60 11.44 39.37
N GLN A 376 -1.60 12.70 38.94
CA GLN A 376 -2.76 13.58 38.91
C GLN A 376 -3.24 13.63 37.46
N THR A 377 -4.48 13.24 37.24
CA THR A 377 -5.04 13.02 35.90
C THR A 377 -6.33 13.78 35.73
N ILE A 378 -6.56 14.32 34.54
CA ILE A 378 -7.90 14.70 34.10
C ILE A 378 -8.42 13.55 33.26
N GLU A 379 -9.54 12.96 33.65
CA GLU A 379 -10.22 11.89 32.92
C GLU A 379 -11.73 12.08 32.93
N ASP A 380 -12.41 11.43 31.99
CA ASP A 380 -13.87 11.32 32.03
C ASP A 380 -14.29 10.33 33.11
N ILE A 381 -15.13 10.80 34.04
CA ILE A 381 -15.71 10.00 35.11
C ILE A 381 -17.22 9.78 34.91
N ALA A 382 -17.78 10.13 33.75
CA ALA A 382 -19.19 9.92 33.47
C ALA A 382 -19.49 8.43 33.24
N GLU A 383 -20.27 7.83 34.14
CA GLU A 383 -20.80 6.48 33.98
C GLU A 383 -22.33 6.55 33.91
N VAL A 384 -22.91 6.06 32.82
CA VAL A 384 -24.37 6.06 32.63
C VAL A 384 -24.98 4.90 33.42
N LYS A 385 -25.85 5.21 34.37
CA LYS A 385 -26.55 4.22 35.19
C LYS A 385 -28.06 4.30 34.95
N PRO A 386 -28.72 3.23 34.48
CA PRO A 386 -30.18 3.20 34.32
C PRO A 386 -30.89 3.42 35.66
N PHE A 387 -32.13 3.91 35.63
CA PHE A 387 -32.96 3.95 36.84
C PHE A 387 -33.21 2.52 37.35
N THR A 388 -32.80 2.24 38.58
CA THR A 388 -33.25 1.08 39.36
C THR A 388 -34.38 1.51 40.30
N GLU A 389 -35.23 0.57 40.75
CA GLU A 389 -36.43 0.91 41.56
C GLU A 389 -36.11 1.71 42.84
N GLU A 390 -34.91 1.58 43.42
CA GLU A 390 -34.46 2.36 44.60
C GLU A 390 -34.13 3.84 44.31
N THR A 391 -34.02 4.25 43.06
CA THR A 391 -33.68 5.63 42.63
C THR A 391 -34.89 6.40 42.08
N ARG A 392 -36.09 5.82 42.16
CA ARG A 392 -37.36 6.45 41.73
C ARG A 392 -38.11 7.18 42.85
N GLU A 393 -37.75 6.93 44.11
CA GLU A 393 -38.24 7.63 45.31
C GLU A 393 -37.20 8.65 45.77
#